data_AF-A0A920RD99-F1
#
_entry.id   AF-A0A920RD99-F1
#
_cell.length_a   1.000
_cell.length_b   1.000
_cell.length_c   1.000
_cell.angle_alpha   90.00
_cell.angle_beta   90.00
_cell.angle_gamma   90.00
#
_symmetry.space_group_name_H-M   'P 1'
#
loop_
_entity.id
_entity.type
_entity.pdbx_description
1 polymer ?
#
loop_
_entity_poly.entity_id
_entity_poly.type
_entity_poly.pdbx_seq_one_letter_code
_entity_poly.pdbx_strand_id
1 'polypeptide(L)'
;MPDHPSQNMSVAPLEAPFGVRISNLDLRGNINERLIENLADLLYHHRILVIENQSLDHAQYYHFGQQWGRLIRHVLDYLRVPDYPEMMAIGNTQKKDRDPATRNGAVHWHTDGSYKVEPTTMTMLYARVAPRLGGETLFNDMVAAYKALEPQQQRLAESRTAKHFFGAAKLAPGEYPVTPIKTDKQAEAVPPVIKPLVMCHPVTGHKALYGLGQSPFQVNELPQAEGDTYLGELKAHATQSQFVYRHRYSLGDIVLFDCLSTMHSGTPIDFAQSTDAANARLLWRLSTEGFPTPISRRLG
;
A
#
# COMPACT_ATOMS: atom_id res chain seq x y z
N MET A 1 -14.92 -35.62 -8.17
CA MET A 1 -15.01 -34.22 -7.70
C MET A 1 -15.49 -33.40 -8.88
N PRO A 2 -16.46 -32.49 -8.75
CA PRO A 2 -16.82 -31.67 -9.89
C PRO A 2 -15.67 -30.71 -10.17
N ASP A 3 -15.08 -30.80 -11.36
CA ASP A 3 -14.18 -29.80 -11.92
C ASP A 3 -14.92 -28.46 -11.90
N HIS A 4 -14.59 -27.61 -10.92
CA HIS A 4 -15.00 -26.23 -10.97
C HIS A 4 -14.26 -25.58 -12.15
N PRO A 5 -14.96 -25.02 -13.14
CA PRO A 5 -14.30 -24.37 -14.26
C PRO A 5 -13.36 -23.29 -13.70
N SER A 6 -12.07 -23.41 -14.01
CA SER A 6 -11.09 -22.37 -13.70
C SER A 6 -11.62 -21.05 -14.29
N GLN A 7 -11.80 -20.03 -13.45
CA GLN A 7 -12.18 -18.72 -13.94
C GLN A 7 -11.09 -18.25 -14.93
N ASN A 8 -11.44 -18.10 -16.21
CA ASN A 8 -10.52 -17.64 -17.24
C ASN A 8 -10.29 -16.13 -17.06
N MET A 9 -9.21 -15.77 -16.37
CA MET A 9 -8.76 -14.39 -16.24
C MET A 9 -7.78 -14.01 -17.35
N SER A 10 -7.84 -12.76 -17.81
CA SER A 10 -6.89 -12.18 -18.75
C SER A 10 -5.92 -11.27 -17.99
N VAL A 11 -4.63 -11.38 -18.27
CA VAL A 11 -3.57 -10.57 -17.64
C VAL A 11 -2.90 -9.72 -18.70
N ALA A 12 -2.78 -8.41 -18.46
CA ALA A 12 -2.06 -7.48 -19.33
C ALA A 12 -1.17 -6.55 -18.50
N PRO A 13 0.01 -6.13 -19.00
CA PRO A 13 0.78 -5.07 -18.36
C PRO A 13 -0.03 -3.79 -18.23
N LEU A 14 0.21 -3.02 -17.17
CA LEU A 14 -0.26 -1.64 -17.11
C LEU A 14 0.53 -0.76 -18.08
N GLU A 15 -0.07 0.33 -18.55
CA GLU A 15 0.66 1.41 -19.25
C GLU A 15 1.51 2.21 -18.24
N ALA A 16 2.48 1.53 -17.63
CA ALA A 16 3.31 2.01 -16.54
C ALA A 16 4.63 1.22 -16.49
N PRO A 17 5.65 1.66 -15.72
CA PRO A 17 6.91 0.93 -15.63
C PRO A 17 6.80 -0.47 -14.99
N PHE A 18 5.71 -0.74 -14.26
CA PHE A 18 5.47 -1.98 -13.54
C PHE A 18 3.97 -2.19 -13.28
N GLY A 19 3.62 -3.39 -12.81
CA GLY A 19 2.26 -3.78 -12.49
C GLY A 19 1.48 -4.41 -13.66
N VAL A 20 0.41 -5.11 -13.31
CA VAL A 20 -0.47 -5.78 -14.27
C VAL A 20 -1.94 -5.52 -13.95
N ARG A 21 -2.77 -5.57 -14.99
CA ARG A 21 -4.22 -5.53 -14.95
C ARG A 21 -4.79 -6.91 -15.19
N ILE A 22 -5.83 -7.23 -14.43
CA ILE A 22 -6.64 -8.44 -14.58
C ILE A 22 -8.04 -8.05 -15.03
N SER A 23 -8.45 -8.68 -16.13
CA SER A 23 -9.79 -8.61 -16.71
C SER A 23 -10.44 -10.00 -16.69
N ASN A 24 -11.76 -10.07 -16.92
CA ASN A 24 -12.52 -11.33 -17.00
C ASN A 24 -12.49 -12.19 -15.72
N LEU A 25 -12.33 -11.56 -14.55
CA LEU A 25 -12.38 -12.22 -13.25
C LEU A 25 -13.57 -11.69 -12.44
N ASP A 26 -14.38 -12.58 -11.85
CA ASP A 26 -15.49 -12.21 -10.96
C ASP A 26 -15.26 -12.77 -9.56
N LEU A 27 -14.88 -11.88 -8.64
CA LEU A 27 -14.58 -12.24 -7.24
C LEU A 27 -15.84 -12.54 -6.40
N ARG A 28 -17.05 -12.41 -6.95
CA ARG A 28 -18.28 -12.94 -6.31
C ARG A 28 -18.41 -14.45 -6.49
N GLY A 29 -17.69 -15.01 -7.46
CA GLY A 29 -17.64 -16.44 -7.72
C GLY A 29 -16.78 -17.21 -6.72
N ASN A 30 -16.42 -18.44 -7.08
CA ASN A 30 -15.60 -19.30 -6.23
C ASN A 30 -14.14 -18.80 -6.18
N ILE A 31 -13.71 -18.29 -5.03
CA ILE A 31 -12.31 -17.94 -4.75
C ILE A 31 -11.63 -19.19 -4.15
N ASN A 32 -10.97 -19.98 -5.00
CA ASN A 32 -10.23 -21.16 -4.57
C ASN A 32 -8.73 -20.88 -4.38
N GLU A 33 -8.02 -21.81 -3.74
CA GLU A 33 -6.59 -21.65 -3.44
C GLU A 33 -5.74 -21.44 -4.70
N ARG A 34 -6.05 -22.12 -5.81
CA ARG A 34 -5.31 -21.98 -7.07
C ARG A 34 -5.43 -20.58 -7.66
N LEU A 35 -6.61 -19.97 -7.59
CA LEU A 35 -6.80 -18.58 -8.00
C LEU A 35 -5.95 -17.65 -7.13
N ILE A 36 -6.03 -17.79 -5.80
CA ILE A 36 -5.27 -16.95 -4.86
C ILE A 36 -3.76 -17.10 -5.05
N GLU A 37 -3.28 -18.33 -5.26
CA GLU A 37 -1.90 -18.62 -5.61
C GLU A 37 -1.46 -17.87 -6.88
N ASN A 38 -2.23 -17.97 -7.97
CA ASN A 38 -1.91 -17.27 -9.21
C ASN A 38 -1.92 -15.73 -9.04
N LEU A 39 -2.92 -15.19 -8.34
CA LEU A 39 -3.02 -13.75 -8.07
C LEU A 39 -1.84 -13.26 -7.21
N ALA A 40 -1.42 -14.05 -6.23
CA ALA A 40 -0.29 -13.73 -5.36
C ALA A 40 1.03 -13.76 -6.12
N ASP A 41 1.25 -14.76 -6.98
CA ASP A 41 2.43 -14.80 -7.84
C ASP A 41 2.48 -13.57 -8.77
N LEU A 42 1.35 -13.18 -9.36
CA LEU A 42 1.24 -11.95 -10.16
C LEU A 42 1.55 -10.70 -9.32
N LEU A 43 0.95 -10.57 -8.13
CA LEU A 43 1.17 -9.44 -7.25
C LEU A 43 2.64 -9.32 -6.85
N TYR A 44 3.30 -10.39 -6.40
CA TYR A 44 4.67 -10.29 -5.90
C TYR A 44 5.70 -10.12 -7.03
N HIS A 45 5.45 -10.67 -8.22
CA HIS A 45 6.32 -10.46 -9.38
C HIS A 45 6.17 -9.07 -9.99
N HIS A 46 4.94 -8.54 -10.06
CA HIS A 46 4.64 -7.27 -10.72
C HIS A 46 4.41 -6.10 -9.75
N ARG A 47 4.41 -6.36 -8.44
CA ARG A 47 4.24 -5.44 -7.29
C ARG A 47 2.88 -4.76 -7.18
N ILE A 48 2.20 -4.51 -8.30
CA ILE A 48 0.85 -3.95 -8.39
C ILE A 48 -0.04 -4.88 -9.20
N LEU A 49 -1.25 -5.10 -8.70
CA LEU A 49 -2.30 -5.84 -9.37
C LEU A 49 -3.58 -5.01 -9.39
N VAL A 50 -4.12 -4.74 -10.57
CA VAL A 50 -5.42 -4.06 -10.72
C VAL A 50 -6.45 -5.06 -11.22
N ILE A 51 -7.43 -5.41 -10.39
CA ILE A 51 -8.58 -6.25 -10.79
C ILE A 51 -9.75 -5.31 -11.09
N GLU A 52 -10.14 -5.20 -12.36
CA GLU A 52 -11.13 -4.22 -12.79
C GLU A 52 -12.58 -4.72 -12.69
N ASN A 53 -13.54 -3.80 -12.79
CA ASN A 53 -14.97 -4.08 -12.95
C ASN A 53 -15.61 -4.95 -11.85
N GLN A 54 -15.15 -4.83 -10.60
CA GLN A 54 -15.72 -5.58 -9.47
C GLN A 54 -16.95 -4.89 -8.85
N SER A 55 -17.91 -5.68 -8.40
CA SER A 55 -19.13 -5.23 -7.72
C SER A 55 -19.39 -6.07 -6.46
N LEU A 56 -18.47 -6.01 -5.51
CA LEU A 56 -18.50 -6.77 -4.24
C LEU A 56 -19.22 -5.96 -3.17
N ASP A 57 -19.98 -6.57 -2.27
CA ASP A 57 -20.38 -5.89 -1.02
C ASP A 57 -19.23 -5.87 0.02
N HIS A 58 -19.48 -5.35 1.23
CA HIS A 58 -18.47 -5.35 2.29
C HIS A 58 -18.04 -6.79 2.67
N ALA A 59 -18.99 -7.72 2.78
CA ALA A 59 -18.71 -9.09 3.22
C ALA A 59 -17.86 -9.83 2.20
N GLN A 60 -18.18 -9.68 0.91
CA GLN A 60 -17.45 -10.27 -0.20
C GLN A 60 -16.04 -9.67 -0.31
N TYR A 61 -15.89 -8.35 -0.22
CA TYR A 61 -14.56 -7.70 -0.24
C TYR A 61 -13.72 -8.09 0.98
N TYR A 62 -14.33 -8.17 2.16
CA TYR A 62 -13.67 -8.62 3.38
C TYR A 62 -13.20 -10.07 3.27
N HIS A 63 -14.06 -10.97 2.79
CA HIS A 63 -13.72 -12.38 2.56
C HIS A 63 -12.58 -12.53 1.54
N PHE A 64 -12.58 -11.75 0.46
CA PHE A 64 -11.45 -11.71 -0.47
C PHE A 64 -10.16 -11.25 0.21
N GLY A 65 -10.23 -10.22 1.07
CA GLY A 65 -9.08 -9.74 1.85
C GLY A 65 -8.49 -10.78 2.79
N GLN A 66 -9.33 -11.62 3.40
CA GLN A 66 -8.87 -12.71 4.28
C GLN A 66 -8.01 -13.76 3.55
N GLN A 67 -8.12 -13.85 2.22
CA GLN A 67 -7.32 -14.81 1.45
C GLN A 67 -5.83 -14.43 1.36
N TRP A 68 -5.48 -13.19 1.68
CA TRP A 68 -4.13 -12.65 1.51
C TRP A 68 -3.25 -12.72 2.76
N GLY A 69 -3.83 -13.15 3.88
CA GLY A 69 -3.16 -13.20 5.17
C GLY A 69 -4.08 -12.72 6.29
N ARG A 70 -3.49 -12.40 7.43
CA ARG A 70 -4.26 -11.90 8.58
C ARG A 70 -4.58 -10.42 8.37
N LEU A 71 -5.86 -10.09 8.28
CA LEU A 71 -6.32 -8.71 8.16
C LEU A 71 -5.86 -7.86 9.36
N ILE A 72 -5.39 -6.65 9.08
CA ILE A 72 -4.85 -5.72 10.07
C ILE A 72 -5.95 -4.75 10.51
N ARG A 73 -6.23 -4.74 11.82
CA ARG A 73 -7.02 -3.70 12.45
C ARG A 73 -6.21 -2.42 12.57
N HIS A 74 -6.45 -1.45 11.68
CA HIS A 74 -5.70 -0.19 11.69
C HIS A 74 -5.89 0.59 12.99
N VAL A 75 -4.84 1.27 13.47
CA VAL A 75 -4.82 1.99 14.76
C VAL A 75 -5.85 3.13 14.81
N LEU A 76 -6.05 3.83 13.69
CA LEU A 76 -7.03 4.92 13.54
C LEU A 76 -8.45 4.37 13.41
N ASP A 77 -9.12 4.20 14.54
CA ASP A 77 -10.41 3.55 14.64
C ASP A 77 -11.58 4.32 14.03
N TYR A 78 -11.54 5.65 14.08
CA TYR A 78 -12.54 6.54 13.49
C TYR A 78 -12.57 6.53 11.95
N LEU A 79 -11.65 5.79 11.31
CA LEU A 79 -11.65 5.55 9.87
C LEU A 79 -12.29 4.20 9.49
N ARG A 80 -12.58 3.35 10.49
CA ARG A 80 -13.06 1.98 10.25
C ARG A 80 -14.50 1.99 9.75
N VAL A 81 -14.80 1.03 8.89
CA VAL A 81 -16.17 0.76 8.44
C VAL A 81 -16.92 0.07 9.61
N PRO A 82 -18.16 0.48 9.93
CA PRO A 82 -18.99 -0.23 10.91
C PRO A 82 -19.06 -1.73 10.61
N ASP A 83 -19.04 -2.56 11.65
CA ASP A 83 -19.06 -4.03 11.58
C ASP A 83 -17.82 -4.71 10.95
N TYR A 84 -16.90 -3.95 10.35
CA TYR A 84 -15.66 -4.44 9.72
C TYR A 84 -14.44 -3.69 10.28
N PRO A 85 -13.98 -4.00 11.51
CA PRO A 85 -12.94 -3.23 12.19
C PRO A 85 -11.57 -3.21 11.49
N GLU A 86 -11.29 -4.14 10.58
CA GLU A 86 -10.09 -4.15 9.74
C GLU A 86 -10.23 -3.33 8.45
N MET A 87 -11.46 -3.03 8.04
CA MET A 87 -11.74 -2.26 6.82
C MET A 87 -11.82 -0.77 7.13
N MET A 88 -11.24 0.06 6.27
CA MET A 88 -11.31 1.52 6.38
C MET A 88 -12.00 2.15 5.18
N ALA A 89 -12.68 3.27 5.40
CA ALA A 89 -13.19 4.12 4.33
C ALA A 89 -12.29 5.35 4.15
N ILE A 90 -11.67 5.47 2.99
CA ILE A 90 -10.74 6.54 2.65
C ILE A 90 -11.30 7.33 1.46
N GLY A 91 -11.37 8.65 1.57
CA GLY A 91 -11.99 9.46 0.53
C GLY A 91 -12.39 10.83 1.01
N ASN A 92 -13.41 11.39 0.36
CA ASN A 92 -13.92 12.72 0.66
C ASN A 92 -15.45 12.77 0.74
N THR A 93 -16.12 11.65 0.94
CA THR A 93 -17.59 11.58 0.90
C THR A 93 -18.22 11.58 2.30
N GLN A 94 -17.44 11.38 3.36
CA GLN A 94 -17.95 11.20 4.71
C GLN A 94 -17.75 12.44 5.60
N LYS A 95 -18.50 12.54 6.69
CA LYS A 95 -18.42 13.66 7.66
C LYS A 95 -17.00 13.87 8.21
N LYS A 96 -16.28 12.77 8.48
CA LYS A 96 -14.90 12.80 8.96
C LYS A 96 -13.94 13.46 7.97
N ASP A 97 -14.24 13.44 6.67
CA ASP A 97 -13.37 13.97 5.61
C ASP A 97 -13.50 15.50 5.45
N ARG A 98 -14.33 16.15 6.29
CA ARG A 98 -14.32 17.61 6.47
C ARG A 98 -13.00 18.10 7.04
N ASP A 99 -12.35 17.28 7.88
CA ASP A 99 -11.01 17.55 8.39
C ASP A 99 -9.97 17.28 7.29
N PRO A 100 -9.23 18.30 6.81
CA PRO A 100 -8.21 18.12 5.78
C PRO A 100 -7.09 17.17 6.21
N ALA A 101 -6.74 17.10 7.50
CA ALA A 101 -5.73 16.17 8.00
C ALA A 101 -6.22 14.70 7.93
N THR A 102 -7.52 14.49 8.01
CA THR A 102 -8.14 13.17 7.78
C THR A 102 -8.19 12.86 6.28
N ARG A 103 -8.67 13.80 5.45
CA ARG A 103 -8.87 13.60 4.00
C ARG A 103 -7.55 13.43 3.23
N ASN A 104 -6.54 14.24 3.56
CA ASN A 104 -5.26 14.30 2.88
C ASN A 104 -4.12 13.69 3.70
N GLY A 105 -4.42 13.00 4.81
CA GLY A 105 -3.39 12.47 5.72
C GLY A 105 -2.63 11.24 5.21
N ALA A 106 -2.77 10.90 3.93
CA ALA A 106 -1.95 9.93 3.20
C ALA A 106 -1.30 10.55 1.94
N VAL A 107 -1.32 11.88 1.82
CA VAL A 107 -0.67 12.64 0.74
C VAL A 107 0.80 12.84 1.12
N HIS A 108 1.52 11.73 1.17
CA HIS A 108 2.96 11.64 1.39
C HIS A 108 3.41 10.24 0.97
N TRP A 109 4.66 10.10 0.54
CA TRP A 109 5.20 8.79 0.20
C TRP A 109 5.39 7.93 1.46
N HIS A 110 4.82 6.74 1.44
CA HIS A 110 4.94 5.78 2.55
C HIS A 110 4.68 4.34 2.08
N THR A 111 5.08 3.37 2.90
CA THR A 111 4.51 2.03 2.84
C THR A 111 3.72 1.77 4.11
N ASP A 112 2.56 1.11 3.97
CA ASP A 112 1.62 0.91 5.07
C ASP A 112 2.25 0.05 6.17
N GLY A 113 2.13 0.47 7.43
CA GLY A 113 2.56 -0.32 8.58
C GLY A 113 4.07 -0.56 8.68
N SER A 114 4.93 0.23 8.03
CA SER A 114 6.39 0.11 8.21
C SER A 114 6.86 0.30 9.66
N TYR A 115 6.07 1.03 10.47
CA TYR A 115 6.24 1.22 11.91
C TYR A 115 5.79 0.02 12.77
N LYS A 116 5.28 -1.07 12.18
CA LYS A 116 4.86 -2.26 12.91
C LYS A 116 6.01 -3.27 13.01
N VAL A 117 6.02 -4.06 14.09
CA VAL A 117 6.98 -5.18 14.27
C VAL A 117 6.86 -6.15 13.10
N GLU A 118 5.66 -6.73 12.91
CA GLU A 118 5.33 -7.46 11.70
C GLU A 118 4.91 -6.46 10.60
N PRO A 119 5.63 -6.40 9.48
CA PRO A 119 5.30 -5.47 8.40
C PRO A 119 3.98 -5.86 7.74
N THR A 120 3.27 -4.85 7.23
CA THR A 120 2.20 -5.10 6.26
C THR A 120 2.82 -5.71 5.01
N THR A 121 2.22 -6.78 4.50
CA THR A 121 2.70 -7.48 3.29
C THR A 121 1.92 -7.06 2.06
N MET A 122 0.63 -6.77 2.21
CA MET A 122 -0.24 -6.33 1.13
C MET A 122 -1.25 -5.30 1.66
N THR A 123 -1.50 -4.27 0.86
CA THR A 123 -2.69 -3.42 1.00
C THR A 123 -3.49 -3.48 -0.29
N MET A 124 -4.81 -3.45 -0.15
CA MET A 124 -5.74 -3.35 -1.26
C MET A 124 -6.74 -2.22 -1.08
N LEU A 125 -7.07 -1.58 -2.20
CA LEU A 125 -7.93 -0.41 -2.30
C LEU A 125 -9.05 -0.69 -3.31
N TYR A 126 -10.30 -0.69 -2.86
CA TYR A 126 -11.46 -0.94 -3.71
C TYR A 126 -12.23 0.34 -3.99
N ALA A 127 -12.28 0.76 -5.26
CA ALA A 127 -12.95 1.95 -5.73
C ALA A 127 -14.47 1.80 -5.76
N ARG A 128 -15.13 2.37 -4.74
CA ARG A 128 -16.60 2.43 -4.61
C ARG A 128 -17.21 3.67 -5.21
N VAL A 129 -16.44 4.74 -5.21
CA VAL A 129 -16.72 5.97 -5.95
C VAL A 129 -15.38 6.42 -6.51
N ALA A 130 -15.30 6.57 -7.83
CA ALA A 130 -14.11 7.02 -8.53
C ALA A 130 -14.36 8.43 -9.08
N PRO A 131 -13.50 9.41 -8.76
CA PRO A 131 -13.65 10.76 -9.27
C PRO A 131 -13.28 10.81 -10.77
N ARG A 132 -13.93 11.70 -11.53
CA ARG A 132 -13.50 11.96 -12.91
C ARG A 132 -12.18 12.71 -12.97
N LEU A 133 -11.90 13.58 -12.00
CA LEU A 133 -10.69 14.41 -11.96
C LEU A 133 -9.99 14.25 -10.60
N GLY A 134 -8.67 14.08 -10.62
CA GLY A 134 -7.86 13.97 -9.41
C GLY A 134 -8.11 12.70 -8.59
N GLY A 135 -7.63 12.68 -7.35
CA GLY A 135 -7.83 11.56 -6.42
C GLY A 135 -7.08 10.27 -6.80
N GLU A 136 -6.06 10.39 -7.65
CA GLU A 136 -5.19 9.29 -8.01
C GLU A 136 -4.41 8.76 -6.80
N THR A 137 -3.84 7.58 -6.97
CA THR A 137 -2.82 7.07 -6.07
C THR A 137 -1.54 6.88 -6.86
N LEU A 138 -0.46 7.47 -6.36
CA LEU A 138 0.87 7.27 -6.87
C LEU A 138 1.47 6.05 -6.17
N PHE A 139 2.11 5.19 -6.93
CA PHE A 139 2.88 4.04 -6.47
C PHE A 139 4.30 4.15 -7.02
N ASN A 140 5.28 3.57 -6.35
CA ASN A 140 6.62 3.44 -6.91
C ASN A 140 7.17 2.02 -6.80
N ASP A 141 8.04 1.64 -7.75
CA ASP A 141 8.76 0.37 -7.73
C ASP A 141 10.07 0.53 -6.94
N MET A 142 10.06 0.04 -5.69
CA MET A 142 11.23 0.13 -4.82
C MET A 142 12.33 -0.88 -5.18
N VAL A 143 12.02 -1.90 -5.97
CA VAL A 143 13.02 -2.82 -6.54
C VAL A 143 13.74 -2.14 -7.69
N ALA A 144 13.01 -1.47 -8.60
CA ALA A 144 13.62 -0.69 -9.68
C ALA A 144 14.46 0.46 -9.12
N ALA A 145 13.96 1.17 -8.11
CA ALA A 145 14.72 2.23 -7.43
C ALA A 145 16.02 1.69 -6.80
N TYR A 146 15.98 0.55 -6.12
CA TYR A 146 17.18 -0.10 -5.58
C TYR A 146 18.18 -0.51 -6.69
N LYS A 147 17.69 -1.14 -7.77
CA LYS A 147 18.54 -1.60 -8.89
C LYS A 147 19.23 -0.44 -9.61
N ALA A 148 18.62 0.74 -9.61
CA ALA A 148 19.16 1.95 -10.24
C ALA A 148 20.22 2.66 -9.38
N LEU A 149 20.44 2.25 -8.13
CA LEU A 149 21.55 2.76 -7.31
C LEU A 149 22.89 2.23 -7.82
N GLU A 150 23.93 3.03 -7.68
CA GLU A 150 25.30 2.58 -7.96
C GLU A 150 25.69 1.43 -7.02
N PRO A 151 26.60 0.50 -7.42
CA PRO A 151 26.95 -0.66 -6.62
C PRO A 151 27.42 -0.32 -5.19
N GLN A 152 28.09 0.82 -5.01
CA GLN A 152 28.49 1.29 -3.67
C GLN A 152 27.29 1.75 -2.84
N GLN A 153 26.34 2.46 -3.45
CA GLN A 153 25.12 2.91 -2.77
C GLN A 153 24.23 1.72 -2.37
N GLN A 154 24.15 0.68 -3.21
CA GLN A 154 23.46 -0.58 -2.87
C GLN A 154 24.08 -1.22 -1.62
N ARG A 155 25.41 -1.40 -1.59
CA ARG A 155 26.11 -1.96 -0.42
C ARG A 155 25.88 -1.16 0.85
N LEU A 156 25.92 0.17 0.75
CA LEU A 156 25.66 1.07 1.89
C LEU A 156 24.20 0.99 2.37
N ALA A 157 23.23 0.91 1.47
CA ALA A 157 21.82 0.76 1.85
C ALA A 157 21.56 -0.60 2.51
N GLU A 158 22.18 -1.67 2.01
CA GLU A 158 22.08 -3.02 2.59
C GLU A 158 22.68 -3.14 3.99
N SER A 159 23.72 -2.35 4.30
CA SER A 159 24.37 -2.38 5.60
C SER A 159 23.72 -1.47 6.64
N ARG A 160 22.54 -0.88 6.34
CA ARG A 160 21.92 0.15 7.18
C ARG A 160 20.51 -0.22 7.62
N THR A 161 20.19 0.26 8.81
CA THR A 161 18.87 0.13 9.42
C THR A 161 18.34 1.51 9.81
N ALA A 162 17.01 1.63 9.86
CA ALA A 162 16.34 2.83 10.31
C ALA A 162 15.33 2.52 11.41
N LYS A 163 15.14 3.47 12.33
CA LYS A 163 14.02 3.48 13.27
C LYS A 163 12.80 4.08 12.61
N HIS A 164 11.69 3.35 12.69
CA HIS A 164 10.37 3.72 12.18
C HIS A 164 9.46 4.03 13.36
N PHE A 165 8.84 5.21 13.35
CA PHE A 165 7.80 5.60 14.30
C PHE A 165 6.68 6.34 13.55
N PHE A 166 5.42 6.07 13.91
CA PHE A 166 4.28 6.57 13.15
C PHE A 166 4.32 8.10 13.00
N GLY A 167 4.41 8.60 11.77
CA GLY A 167 4.39 10.03 11.46
C GLY A 167 5.68 10.78 11.77
N ALA A 168 6.78 10.09 12.09
CA ALA A 168 8.03 10.71 12.52
C ALA A 168 8.94 11.18 11.38
N ALA A 169 8.70 10.71 10.14
CA ALA A 169 9.52 11.11 9.02
C ALA A 169 9.34 12.59 8.66
N LYS A 170 10.41 13.23 8.20
CA LYS A 170 10.35 14.59 7.67
C LYS A 170 9.52 14.62 6.39
N LEU A 171 8.64 15.61 6.28
CA LEU A 171 7.84 15.84 5.08
C LEU A 171 8.70 16.43 3.97
N ALA A 172 8.53 15.92 2.75
CA ALA A 172 9.06 16.53 1.54
C ALA A 172 8.11 17.65 1.04
N PRO A 173 8.58 18.57 0.17
CA PRO A 173 7.71 19.56 -0.45
C PRO A 173 6.49 18.92 -1.13
N GLY A 174 5.30 19.45 -0.85
CA GLY A 174 4.02 18.93 -1.39
C GLY A 174 3.41 17.77 -0.59
N GLU A 175 4.10 17.27 0.45
CA GLU A 175 3.56 16.28 1.36
C GLU A 175 2.78 16.90 2.53
N TYR A 176 1.77 16.16 3.01
CA TYR A 176 0.88 16.55 4.09
C TYR A 176 1.18 15.71 5.34
N PRO A 177 0.97 16.27 6.54
CA PRO A 177 1.08 15.50 7.78
C PRO A 177 0.22 14.25 7.76
N VAL A 178 0.69 13.19 8.43
CA VAL A 178 -0.08 11.95 8.54
C VAL A 178 -1.41 12.18 9.27
N THR A 179 -2.41 11.38 8.92
CA THR A 179 -3.68 11.37 9.65
C THR A 179 -3.42 11.20 11.16
N PRO A 180 -3.97 12.10 11.99
CA PRO A 180 -3.53 12.22 13.38
C PRO A 180 -3.98 11.05 14.25
N ILE A 181 -3.09 10.67 15.16
CA ILE A 181 -3.43 9.93 16.37
C ILE A 181 -4.26 10.85 17.28
N LYS A 182 -5.38 10.35 17.81
CA LYS A 182 -6.35 11.12 18.60
C LYS A 182 -6.45 10.67 20.06
N THR A 183 -5.78 9.58 20.45
CA THR A 183 -5.89 9.00 21.80
C THR A 183 -4.56 8.37 22.25
N ASP A 184 -4.30 8.30 23.54
CA ASP A 184 -3.10 7.67 24.10
C ASP A 184 -3.01 6.18 23.75
N LYS A 185 -4.14 5.47 23.77
CA LYS A 185 -4.24 4.06 23.33
C LYS A 185 -3.73 3.85 21.90
N GLN A 186 -3.96 4.82 21.01
CA GLN A 186 -3.45 4.76 19.64
C GLN A 186 -1.94 5.03 19.59
N ALA A 187 -1.42 5.94 20.42
CA ALA A 187 0.01 6.22 20.52
C ALA A 187 0.81 5.04 21.08
N GLU A 188 0.30 4.40 22.14
CA GLU A 188 0.92 3.22 22.77
C GLU A 188 0.95 2.00 21.84
N ALA A 189 0.02 1.91 20.88
CA ALA A 189 -0.05 0.79 19.94
C ALA A 189 1.00 0.83 18.82
N VAL A 190 1.83 1.88 18.73
CA VAL A 190 2.80 2.09 17.66
C VAL A 190 4.20 2.44 18.18
N PRO A 191 4.81 1.60 19.04
CA PRO A 191 6.17 1.86 19.52
C PRO A 191 7.16 1.90 18.35
N PRO A 192 8.30 2.62 18.48
CA PRO A 192 9.32 2.62 17.45
C PRO A 192 9.86 1.21 17.18
N VAL A 193 10.08 0.90 15.90
CA VAL A 193 10.66 -0.38 15.45
C VAL A 193 11.89 -0.12 14.58
N ILE A 194 12.80 -1.10 14.49
CA ILE A 194 13.95 -1.02 13.59
C ILE A 194 13.64 -1.85 12.34
N LYS A 195 13.93 -1.30 11.17
CA LYS A 195 13.80 -1.98 9.87
C LYS A 195 15.08 -1.80 9.05
N PRO A 196 15.48 -2.79 8.25
CA PRO A 196 16.55 -2.58 7.28
C PRO A 196 16.09 -1.62 6.19
N LEU A 197 17.02 -0.83 5.64
CA LEU A 197 16.72 0.05 4.50
C LEU A 197 16.57 -0.70 3.18
N VAL A 198 17.02 -1.96 3.12
CA VAL A 198 16.79 -2.89 2.02
C VAL A 198 16.15 -4.16 2.56
N MET A 199 14.97 -4.51 2.03
CA MET A 199 14.31 -5.78 2.31
C MET A 199 14.51 -6.76 1.17
N CYS A 200 14.76 -8.03 1.51
CA CYS A 200 14.67 -9.14 0.57
C CYS A 200 13.24 -9.69 0.63
N HIS A 201 12.53 -9.64 -0.49
CA HIS A 201 11.16 -10.14 -0.55
C HIS A 201 11.15 -11.67 -0.36
N PRO A 202 10.43 -12.22 0.63
CA PRO A 202 10.53 -13.64 0.98
C PRO A 202 10.07 -14.59 -0.13
N VAL A 203 9.10 -14.16 -0.94
CA VAL A 203 8.59 -14.98 -2.07
C VAL A 203 9.47 -14.89 -3.32
N THR A 204 9.90 -13.69 -3.73
CA THR A 204 10.59 -13.49 -5.03
C THR A 204 12.11 -13.39 -4.90
N GLY A 205 12.65 -13.20 -3.71
CA GLY A 205 14.07 -12.97 -3.45
C GLY A 205 14.59 -11.61 -3.95
N HIS A 206 13.74 -10.76 -4.51
CA HIS A 206 14.15 -9.43 -4.95
C HIS A 206 14.52 -8.54 -3.76
N LYS A 207 15.57 -7.74 -3.92
CA LYS A 207 15.91 -6.66 -2.99
C LYS A 207 15.15 -5.38 -3.38
N ALA A 208 14.55 -4.73 -2.39
CA ALA A 208 13.84 -3.47 -2.52
C ALA A 208 14.32 -2.47 -1.45
N LEU A 209 14.43 -1.19 -1.78
CA LEU A 209 14.48 -0.15 -0.76
C LEU A 209 13.19 -0.21 0.08
N TYR A 210 13.25 0.06 1.38
CA TYR A 210 12.08 -0.12 2.23
C TYR A 210 11.72 1.12 3.06
N GLY A 211 10.45 1.52 2.95
CA GLY A 211 9.79 2.45 3.86
C GLY A 211 10.53 3.76 4.07
N LEU A 212 10.81 4.52 3.01
CA LEU A 212 11.59 5.77 3.04
C LEU A 212 10.76 7.03 3.36
N GLY A 213 9.54 6.88 3.88
CA GLY A 213 8.67 8.00 4.21
C GLY A 213 7.59 7.66 5.22
N GLN A 214 6.96 8.70 5.76
CA GLN A 214 6.03 8.71 6.91
C GLN A 214 6.60 8.22 8.26
N SER A 215 7.35 7.13 8.29
CA SER A 215 7.84 6.50 9.51
C SER A 215 9.33 6.65 9.85
N PRO A 216 10.28 6.51 8.90
CA PRO A 216 11.70 6.47 9.26
C PRO A 216 12.17 7.84 9.76
N PHE A 217 12.86 7.88 10.91
CA PHE A 217 13.30 9.14 11.52
C PHE A 217 14.76 9.15 12.00
N GLN A 218 15.43 8.00 11.99
CA GLN A 218 16.84 7.89 12.37
C GLN A 218 17.46 6.70 11.64
N VAL A 219 18.63 6.88 11.02
CA VAL A 219 19.48 5.79 10.54
C VAL A 219 20.42 5.38 11.66
N ASN A 220 20.44 4.12 12.04
CA ASN A 220 21.13 3.66 13.24
C ASN A 220 22.65 3.79 13.14
N GLU A 221 23.19 3.64 11.93
CA GLU A 221 24.62 3.60 11.66
C GLU A 221 25.21 4.97 11.29
N LEU A 222 24.42 6.06 11.38
CA LEU A 222 24.83 7.42 11.02
C LEU A 222 24.48 8.42 12.12
N PRO A 223 25.27 9.51 12.27
CA PRO A 223 24.83 10.68 13.01
C PRO A 223 23.49 11.22 12.49
N GLN A 224 22.65 11.79 13.38
CA GLN A 224 21.27 12.18 13.03
C GLN A 224 21.18 13.05 11.76
N ALA A 225 22.01 14.10 11.65
CA ALA A 225 21.97 15.00 10.50
C ALA A 225 22.36 14.31 9.18
N GLU A 226 23.32 13.38 9.23
CA GLU A 226 23.72 12.57 8.08
C GLU A 226 22.65 11.55 7.71
N GLY A 227 22.03 10.91 8.71
CA GLY A 227 20.92 9.98 8.51
C GLY A 227 19.68 10.66 7.89
N ASP A 228 19.36 11.87 8.35
CA ASP A 228 18.26 12.68 7.78
C ASP A 228 18.51 13.01 6.30
N THR A 229 19.74 13.42 5.98
CA THR A 229 20.16 13.71 4.61
C THR A 229 20.07 12.45 3.75
N TYR A 230 20.61 11.33 4.25
CA TYR A 230 20.63 10.05 3.55
C TYR A 230 19.22 9.51 3.26
N LEU A 231 18.30 9.57 4.23
CA LEU A 231 16.91 9.19 4.02
C LEU A 231 16.21 10.10 3.00
N GLY A 232 16.48 11.41 3.06
CA GLY A 232 15.96 12.39 2.10
C GLY A 232 16.42 12.12 0.67
N GLU A 233 17.72 11.82 0.48
CA GLU A 233 18.29 11.48 -0.82
C GLU A 233 17.72 10.18 -1.39
N LEU A 234 17.64 9.11 -0.58
CA LEU A 234 17.03 7.85 -1.01
C LEU A 234 15.56 8.03 -1.38
N LYS A 235 14.80 8.81 -0.59
CA LYS A 235 13.40 9.10 -0.89
C LYS A 235 13.27 9.91 -2.18
N ALA A 236 14.09 10.93 -2.38
CA ALA A 236 14.08 11.74 -3.60
C ALA A 236 14.41 10.88 -4.84
N HIS A 237 15.39 9.98 -4.74
CA HIS A 237 15.71 9.01 -5.78
C HIS A 237 14.54 8.07 -6.08
N ALA A 238 13.99 7.42 -5.04
CA ALA A 238 12.92 6.42 -5.21
C ALA A 238 11.59 7.00 -5.70
N THR A 239 11.42 8.32 -5.67
CA THR A 239 10.19 9.01 -6.09
C THR A 239 10.32 9.74 -7.43
N GLN A 240 11.43 9.51 -8.14
CA GLN A 240 11.60 9.96 -9.53
C GLN A 240 10.55 9.33 -10.46
N SER A 241 10.12 10.08 -11.48
CA SER A 241 9.02 9.70 -12.38
C SER A 241 9.21 8.35 -13.08
N GLN A 242 10.47 7.96 -13.37
CA GLN A 242 10.81 6.68 -13.98
C GLN A 242 10.43 5.45 -13.13
N PHE A 243 10.27 5.61 -11.82
CA PHE A 243 9.85 4.55 -10.90
C PHE A 243 8.37 4.64 -10.54
N VAL A 244 7.65 5.68 -10.97
CA VAL A 244 6.32 6.02 -10.46
C VAL A 244 5.23 5.60 -11.43
N TYR A 245 4.23 4.91 -10.89
CA TYR A 245 2.95 4.66 -11.52
C TYR A 245 1.86 5.56 -10.92
N ARG A 246 1.10 6.27 -11.75
CA ARG A 246 -0.08 7.02 -11.33
C ARG A 246 -1.35 6.25 -11.69
N HIS A 247 -2.02 5.69 -10.69
CA HIS A 247 -3.28 5.00 -10.90
C HIS A 247 -4.46 5.96 -10.83
N ARG A 248 -5.18 6.09 -11.95
CA ARG A 248 -6.49 6.72 -12.01
C ARG A 248 -7.57 5.65 -11.89
N TYR A 249 -8.34 5.73 -10.82
CA TYR A 249 -9.37 4.74 -10.52
C TYR A 249 -10.53 4.80 -11.51
N SER A 250 -11.02 3.62 -11.88
CA SER A 250 -12.36 3.40 -12.40
C SER A 250 -13.25 2.83 -11.30
N LEU A 251 -14.57 3.04 -11.41
CA LEU A 251 -15.51 2.40 -10.49
C LEU A 251 -15.35 0.88 -10.60
N GLY A 252 -15.19 0.21 -9.46
CA GLY A 252 -15.04 -1.24 -9.42
C GLY A 252 -13.58 -1.73 -9.42
N ASP A 253 -12.59 -0.85 -9.58
CA ASP A 253 -11.18 -1.25 -9.52
C ASP A 253 -10.81 -1.69 -8.09
N ILE A 254 -10.20 -2.86 -7.96
CA ILE A 254 -9.46 -3.27 -6.77
C ILE A 254 -7.98 -3.23 -7.10
N VAL A 255 -7.26 -2.29 -6.48
CA VAL A 255 -5.81 -2.16 -6.61
C VAL A 255 -5.16 -2.84 -5.41
N LEU A 256 -4.41 -3.91 -5.64
CA LEU A 256 -3.58 -4.56 -4.63
C LEU A 256 -2.12 -4.17 -4.88
N PHE A 257 -1.38 -3.97 -3.80
CA PHE A 257 0.04 -3.64 -3.88
C PHE A 257 0.85 -4.32 -2.79
N ASP A 258 2.05 -4.77 -3.16
CA ASP A 258 3.03 -5.37 -2.27
C ASP A 258 3.71 -4.28 -1.43
N CYS A 259 3.41 -4.26 -0.13
CA CYS A 259 3.93 -3.25 0.81
C CYS A 259 5.42 -3.45 1.14
N LEU A 260 6.01 -4.61 0.81
CA LEU A 260 7.44 -4.86 1.00
C LEU A 260 8.30 -4.26 -0.12
N SER A 261 7.69 -4.06 -1.30
CA SER A 261 8.40 -3.65 -2.52
C SER A 261 7.88 -2.34 -3.15
N THR A 262 6.91 -1.68 -2.51
CA THR A 262 6.34 -0.41 -3.00
C THR A 262 6.20 0.60 -1.87
N MET A 263 6.28 1.88 -2.22
CA MET A 263 5.62 2.96 -1.49
C MET A 263 4.47 3.50 -2.34
N HIS A 264 3.59 4.25 -1.69
CA HIS A 264 2.50 4.95 -2.33
C HIS A 264 2.21 6.30 -1.66
N SER A 265 1.46 7.14 -2.37
CA SER A 265 0.99 8.44 -1.91
C SER A 265 -0.37 8.75 -2.53
N GLY A 266 -1.30 9.29 -1.74
CA GLY A 266 -2.50 9.92 -2.29
C GLY A 266 -2.15 11.23 -2.99
N THR A 267 -2.96 11.66 -3.94
CA THR A 267 -2.94 13.05 -4.41
C THR A 267 -3.85 13.92 -3.53
N PRO A 268 -3.56 15.22 -3.35
CA PRO A 268 -4.46 16.13 -2.64
C PRO A 268 -5.90 16.08 -3.19
N ILE A 269 -6.86 16.14 -2.28
CA ILE A 269 -8.29 16.31 -2.59
C ILE A 269 -8.77 17.60 -1.92
N ASP A 270 -9.33 18.51 -2.70
CA ASP A 270 -9.74 19.82 -2.20
C ASP A 270 -11.16 19.82 -1.62
N PHE A 271 -12.07 19.11 -2.25
CA PHE A 271 -13.48 19.07 -1.86
C PHE A 271 -13.74 18.06 -0.74
N ALA A 272 -14.54 18.46 0.25
CA ALA A 272 -15.03 17.61 1.33
C ALA A 272 -16.53 17.31 1.15
N GLN A 273 -16.98 16.15 1.66
CA GLN A 273 -18.35 15.66 1.54
C GLN A 273 -18.90 15.74 0.11
N SER A 274 -18.05 15.48 -0.87
CA SER A 274 -18.47 15.63 -2.26
C SER A 274 -19.50 14.55 -2.61
N THR A 275 -20.65 14.98 -3.09
CA THR A 275 -21.64 14.12 -3.77
C THR A 275 -21.54 14.26 -5.29
N ASP A 276 -20.66 15.14 -5.78
CA ASP A 276 -20.44 15.41 -7.19
C ASP A 276 -19.56 14.34 -7.81
N ALA A 277 -20.07 13.66 -8.83
CA ALA A 277 -19.36 12.62 -9.56
C ALA A 277 -18.04 13.09 -10.19
N ALA A 278 -17.81 14.39 -10.38
CA ALA A 278 -16.52 14.87 -10.88
C ALA A 278 -15.39 14.67 -9.86
N ASN A 279 -15.68 14.79 -8.56
CA ASN A 279 -14.67 14.95 -7.50
C ASN A 279 -14.85 13.97 -6.32
N ALA A 280 -15.98 13.27 -6.23
CA ALA A 280 -16.25 12.32 -5.16
C ALA A 280 -15.36 11.08 -5.29
N ARG A 281 -14.76 10.68 -4.18
CA ARG A 281 -13.89 9.50 -4.08
C ARG A 281 -14.19 8.75 -2.79
N LEU A 282 -14.36 7.45 -2.92
CA LEU A 282 -14.48 6.53 -1.80
C LEU A 282 -13.79 5.22 -2.14
N LEU A 283 -12.74 4.92 -1.38
CA LEU A 283 -12.06 3.64 -1.42
C LEU A 283 -12.29 2.89 -0.11
N TRP A 284 -12.53 1.58 -0.21
CA TRP A 284 -12.39 0.69 0.94
C TRP A 284 -10.99 0.12 0.98
N ARG A 285 -10.30 0.28 2.11
CA ARG A 285 -8.95 -0.24 2.33
C ARG A 285 -8.99 -1.45 3.24
N LEU A 286 -8.27 -2.49 2.86
CA LEU A 286 -7.86 -3.60 3.72
C LEU A 286 -6.36 -3.79 3.57
N SER A 287 -5.71 -4.21 4.66
CA SER A 287 -4.28 -4.51 4.70
C SER A 287 -4.08 -5.82 5.44
N THR A 288 -3.06 -6.59 5.06
CA THR A 288 -2.72 -7.87 5.67
C THR A 288 -1.28 -7.91 6.14
N GLU A 289 -1.04 -8.74 7.14
CA GLU A 289 0.27 -9.30 7.45
C GLU A 289 0.27 -10.81 7.13
N GLY A 290 1.47 -11.38 7.01
CA GLY A 290 1.63 -12.75 6.51
C GLY A 290 1.35 -12.86 5.01
N PHE A 291 1.18 -14.08 4.53
CA PHE A 291 0.99 -14.38 3.11
C PHE A 291 -0.24 -15.27 2.92
N PRO A 292 -0.79 -15.35 1.70
CA PRO A 292 -1.79 -16.35 1.39
C PRO A 292 -1.35 -17.76 1.79
N THR A 293 -2.26 -18.59 2.31
CA THR A 293 -1.97 -19.99 2.68
C THR A 293 -1.18 -20.80 1.64
N PRO A 294 -1.50 -20.76 0.32
CA PRO A 294 -0.69 -21.48 -0.67
C PRO A 294 0.74 -20.93 -0.81
N ILE A 295 0.96 -19.63 -0.59
CA ILE A 295 2.29 -19.01 -0.61
C ILE A 295 3.06 -19.41 0.65
N SER A 296 2.45 -19.31 1.83
CA SER A 296 3.10 -19.70 3.10
C SER A 296 3.59 -21.14 3.07
N ARG A 297 2.80 -22.08 2.52
CA ARG A 297 3.21 -23.48 2.36
C ARG A 297 4.47 -23.67 1.50
N ARG A 298 4.74 -22.77 0.55
CA ARG A 298 5.95 -22.80 -0.28
C ARG A 298 7.19 -22.26 0.43
N LEU A 299 7.00 -21.41 1.44
CA LEU A 299 8.09 -20.77 2.18
C LEU A 299 8.64 -21.65 3.31
N GLY A 300 7.92 -22.70 3.72
CA GLY A 300 8.27 -23.60 4.84
C GLY A 300 7.60 -23.18 6.13
#